data_AF-A0A836SL05-F1
#
_entry.id   AF-A0A836SL05-F1
#
_cell.length_a   1.000
_cell.length_b   1.000
_cell.length_c   1.000
_cell.angle_alpha   90.00
_cell.angle_beta   90.00
_cell.angle_gamma   90.00
#
_symmetry.space_group_name_H-M   'P 1'
#
loop_
_entity.id
_entity.type
_entity.pdbx_description
1 polymer ?
#
loop_
_entity_poly.entity_id
_entity_poly.type
_entity_poly.pdbx_seq_one_letter_code
_entity_poly.pdbx_strand_id
1 'polypeptide(L)'
;MGKYHTRIEDKIKNNTAGIVIGDRTFTLKNKFEFTYDLAYEWFSFQKLPFVFAAWVAKPNLSKQFINDFNLFLNIGVQQIPKALKLFFNNYNLPITQTDALDYLTNKMNYNYTKEMQKSKDKFLSFLKNLE
;
A
#
# COMPACT_ATOMS: atom_id res chain seq x y z
N MET A 1 25.56 -13.88 13.01
CA MET A 1 24.38 -14.76 13.07
C MET A 1 23.21 -13.99 13.68
N GLY A 2 22.36 -13.40 12.85
CA GLY A 2 21.23 -12.57 13.30
C GLY A 2 20.07 -13.44 13.78
N LYS A 3 19.50 -13.09 14.92
CA LYS A 3 18.36 -13.77 15.55
C LYS A 3 17.20 -13.90 14.56
N TYR A 4 16.77 -15.13 14.28
CA TYR A 4 15.58 -15.42 13.48
C TYR A 4 14.35 -14.85 14.20
N HIS A 5 13.90 -13.66 13.81
CA HIS A 5 12.55 -13.21 14.15
C HIS A 5 11.58 -14.12 13.40
N THR A 6 10.81 -14.92 14.14
CA THR A 6 9.73 -15.72 13.57
C THR A 6 8.78 -14.80 12.83
N ARG A 7 8.59 -15.06 11.53
CA ARG A 7 7.71 -14.26 10.69
C ARG A 7 6.25 -14.55 11.09
N ILE A 8 5.37 -13.56 11.01
CA ILE A 8 3.96 -13.77 11.40
C ILE A 8 3.29 -14.76 10.45
N GLU A 9 3.76 -14.77 9.21
CA GLU A 9 3.41 -15.67 8.12
C GLU A 9 3.66 -17.15 8.49
N ASP A 10 4.74 -17.44 9.23
CA ASP A 10 5.06 -18.81 9.69
C ASP A 10 4.09 -19.31 10.77
N LYS A 11 3.29 -18.40 11.35
CA LYS A 11 2.29 -18.71 12.37
C LYS A 11 0.88 -18.87 11.78
N ILE A 12 0.69 -18.57 10.49
CA ILE A 12 -0.59 -18.74 9.80
C ILE A 12 -0.76 -20.22 9.47
N LYS A 13 -1.45 -20.95 10.34
CA LYS A 13 -1.72 -22.39 10.21
C LYS A 13 -3.00 -22.78 10.93
N ASN A 14 -3.62 -23.87 10.48
CA ASN A 14 -4.88 -24.40 11.03
C ASN A 14 -5.94 -23.29 11.10
N ASN A 15 -6.36 -22.91 12.32
CA ASN A 15 -7.42 -21.94 12.56
C ASN A 15 -6.88 -20.51 12.79
N THR A 16 -5.61 -20.25 12.46
CA THR A 16 -4.99 -18.94 12.63
C THR A 16 -4.87 -18.24 11.28
N ALA A 17 -5.62 -17.15 11.10
CA ALA A 17 -5.46 -16.23 9.98
C ALA A 17 -4.45 -15.12 10.31
N GLY A 18 -3.93 -14.43 9.28
CA GLY A 18 -3.02 -13.30 9.45
C GLY A 18 -3.33 -12.16 8.49
N ILE A 19 -3.05 -10.93 8.93
CA ILE A 19 -3.07 -9.75 8.09
C ILE A 19 -1.62 -9.41 7.76
N VAL A 20 -1.32 -9.38 6.46
CA VAL A 20 0.03 -9.11 5.97
C VAL A 20 -0.02 -7.93 5.02
N ILE A 21 0.92 -7.00 5.18
CA ILE A 21 1.05 -5.79 4.36
C ILE A 21 2.48 -5.65 3.85
N GLY A 22 2.64 -4.89 2.77
CA GLY A 22 3.94 -4.59 2.17
C GLY A 22 4.45 -5.71 1.25
N ASP A 23 5.73 -5.63 0.93
CA ASP A 23 6.45 -6.53 0.01
C ASP A 23 6.36 -8.02 0.39
N ARG A 24 6.23 -8.31 1.70
CA ARG A 24 6.08 -9.68 2.22
C ARG A 24 4.89 -10.42 1.61
N THR A 25 3.82 -9.70 1.25
CA THR A 25 2.62 -10.26 0.62
C THR A 25 2.92 -10.99 -0.69
N PHE A 26 3.92 -10.54 -1.46
CA PHE A 26 4.28 -11.15 -2.74
C PHE A 26 4.80 -12.58 -2.59
N THR A 27 5.40 -12.91 -1.43
CA THR A 27 5.87 -14.27 -1.14
C THR A 27 4.76 -15.23 -0.73
N LEU A 28 3.53 -14.75 -0.54
CA LEU A 28 2.40 -15.51 0.00
C LEU A 28 1.40 -15.95 -1.06
N LYS A 29 1.61 -15.53 -2.32
CA LYS A 29 0.75 -15.93 -3.43
C LYS A 29 0.64 -17.45 -3.49
N ASN A 30 -0.59 -17.96 -3.49
CA ASN A 30 -0.93 -19.38 -3.54
C ASN A 30 -0.40 -20.24 -2.36
N LYS A 31 -0.01 -19.63 -1.23
CA LYS A 31 0.43 -20.39 -0.04
C LYS A 31 -0.71 -20.78 0.90
N PHE A 32 -1.86 -20.14 0.77
CA PHE A 32 -3.03 -20.39 1.61
C PHE A 32 -4.24 -20.70 0.74
N GLU A 33 -5.09 -21.61 1.21
CA GLU A 33 -6.33 -21.99 0.54
C GLU A 33 -7.25 -20.77 0.32
N PHE A 34 -7.27 -19.87 1.30
CA PHE A 34 -8.04 -18.62 1.24
C PHE A 34 -7.10 -17.43 1.33
N THR A 35 -7.23 -16.50 0.38
CA THR A 35 -6.50 -15.22 0.36
C THR A 35 -7.47 -14.13 -0.07
N TYR A 36 -7.55 -13.06 0.72
CA TYR A 36 -8.48 -11.94 0.49
C TYR A 36 -7.70 -10.65 0.29
N ASP A 37 -8.06 -9.90 -0.75
CA ASP A 37 -7.58 -8.53 -0.95
C ASP A 37 -8.52 -7.58 -0.19
N LEU A 38 -8.03 -6.99 0.91
CA LEU A 38 -8.85 -6.12 1.75
C LEU A 38 -9.27 -4.83 1.04
N ALA A 39 -8.53 -4.34 0.05
CA ALA A 39 -8.96 -3.20 -0.75
C ALA A 39 -10.11 -3.60 -1.68
N TYR A 40 -10.05 -4.80 -2.26
CA TYR A 40 -11.15 -5.36 -3.04
C TYR A 40 -12.41 -5.57 -2.20
N GLU A 41 -12.28 -6.17 -1.01
CA GLU A 41 -13.41 -6.38 -0.11
C GLU A 41 -14.03 -5.06 0.35
N TRP A 42 -13.20 -4.05 0.65
CA TRP A 42 -13.70 -2.70 0.94
C TRP A 42 -14.45 -2.10 -0.24
N PHE A 43 -13.91 -2.22 -1.45
CA PHE A 43 -14.60 -1.73 -2.65
C PHE A 43 -15.92 -2.48 -2.88
N SER A 44 -15.94 -3.79 -2.68
CA SER A 44 -17.16 -4.59 -2.76
C SER A 44 -18.23 -4.13 -1.77
N PHE A 45 -17.83 -3.81 -0.54
CA PHE A 45 -18.69 -3.36 0.55
C PHE A 45 -19.18 -1.90 0.40
N GLN A 46 -18.28 -0.96 0.13
CA GLN A 46 -18.57 0.48 0.17
C GLN A 46 -18.69 1.14 -1.20
N LYS A 47 -18.28 0.45 -2.27
CA LYS A 47 -18.15 1.02 -3.62
C LYS A 47 -17.25 2.27 -3.64
N LEU A 48 -16.23 2.27 -2.79
CA LEU A 48 -15.27 3.36 -2.63
C LEU A 48 -13.84 2.80 -2.63
N PRO A 49 -12.83 3.55 -3.13
CA PRO A 49 -11.44 3.12 -3.09
C PRO A 49 -10.91 3.11 -1.65
N PHE A 50 -10.00 2.22 -1.28
CA PHE A 50 -9.41 2.25 0.07
C PHE A 50 -8.18 3.16 0.15
N VAL A 51 -8.02 3.90 1.26
CA VAL A 51 -6.87 4.78 1.49
C VAL A 51 -5.97 4.16 2.55
N PHE A 52 -4.82 3.62 2.13
CA PHE A 52 -3.85 3.00 3.04
C PHE A 52 -2.95 4.02 3.76
N ALA A 53 -2.57 5.09 3.06
CA ALA A 53 -1.65 6.10 3.58
C ALA A 53 -1.89 7.45 2.91
N ALA A 54 -1.51 8.53 3.61
CA ALA A 54 -1.54 9.89 3.09
C ALA A 54 -0.37 10.70 3.64
N TRP A 55 0.15 11.63 2.83
CA TRP A 55 1.02 12.68 3.32
C TRP A 55 0.18 13.75 4.00
N VAL A 56 0.41 13.95 5.29
CA VAL A 56 -0.29 14.94 6.12
C VAL A 56 0.71 15.94 6.69
N ALA A 57 0.32 17.21 6.67
CA ALA A 57 1.14 18.31 7.14
C ALA A 57 0.46 19.07 8.28
N LYS A 58 1.26 19.74 9.11
CA LYS A 58 0.75 20.76 10.03
C LYS A 58 0.20 21.95 9.23
N PRO A 59 -0.77 22.69 9.79
CA PRO A 59 -1.23 23.94 9.19
C PRO A 59 -0.08 24.92 8.92
N ASN A 60 -0.29 25.87 7.99
CA ASN A 60 0.60 26.99 7.68
C ASN A 60 1.89 26.66 6.91
N LEU A 61 1.92 25.60 6.10
CA LEU A 61 2.97 25.43 5.10
C LEU A 61 2.85 26.49 3.99
N SER A 62 3.98 26.96 3.48
CA SER A 62 3.99 27.88 2.35
C SER A 62 3.43 27.21 1.10
N LYS A 63 2.68 27.97 0.28
CA LYS A 63 2.18 27.47 -1.01
C LYS A 63 3.30 26.98 -1.91
N GLN A 64 4.46 27.65 -1.86
CA GLN A 64 5.64 27.27 -2.61
C GLN A 64 6.11 25.87 -2.24
N PHE A 65 6.26 25.57 -0.93
CA PHE A 65 6.66 24.24 -0.49
C PHE A 65 5.66 23.17 -0.92
N ILE A 66 4.35 23.43 -0.80
CA ILE A 66 3.31 22.48 -1.22
C ILE A 66 3.42 22.18 -2.72
N ASN A 67 3.62 23.22 -3.54
CA ASN A 67 3.76 23.06 -4.99
C ASN A 67 5.02 22.27 -5.35
N ASP A 68 6.17 22.62 -4.75
CA ASP A 68 7.44 21.94 -5.01
C ASP A 68 7.39 20.48 -4.55
N PHE A 69 6.85 20.22 -3.37
CA PHE A 69 6.70 18.87 -2.84
C PHE A 69 5.81 18.00 -3.75
N ASN A 70 4.66 18.51 -4.18
CA ASN A 70 3.78 17.80 -5.10
C ASN A 70 4.44 17.56 -6.47
N LEU A 71 5.22 18.52 -6.96
CA LEU A 71 5.99 18.36 -8.19
C LEU A 71 7.00 17.21 -8.07
N PHE A 72 7.78 17.17 -6.99
CA PHE A 72 8.77 16.10 -6.77
C PHE A 72 8.14 14.72 -6.58
N LEU A 73 7.02 14.63 -5.86
CA LEU A 73 6.26 13.37 -5.75
C LEU A 73 5.78 12.88 -7.12
N ASN A 74 5.21 13.78 -7.93
CA ASN A 74 4.74 13.46 -9.27
C ASN A 74 5.88 13.01 -10.19
N ILE A 75 7.05 13.67 -10.13
CA ILE A 75 8.25 13.23 -10.86
C ILE A 75 8.62 11.79 -10.45
N GLY A 76 8.60 11.47 -9.16
CA GLY A 76 8.86 10.11 -8.67
C GLY A 76 7.91 9.07 -9.27
N VAL A 77 6.61 9.36 -9.28
CA VAL A 77 5.58 8.47 -9.86
C VAL A 77 5.78 8.29 -11.37
N GLN A 78 6.07 9.36 -12.10
CA GLN A 78 6.35 9.30 -13.55
C GLN A 78 7.63 8.51 -13.88
N GLN A 79 8.53 8.34 -12.91
CA GLN A 79 9.81 7.66 -13.06
C GLN A 79 9.85 6.27 -12.42
N ILE A 80 8.69 5.67 -12.08
CA ILE A 80 8.60 4.30 -11.53
C ILE A 80 9.46 3.29 -12.29
N PRO A 81 9.44 3.21 -13.65
CA PRO A 81 10.28 2.23 -14.37
C PRO A 81 11.78 2.40 -14.10
N LYS A 82 12.25 3.66 -14.02
CA LYS A 82 13.65 3.98 -13.72
C LYS A 82 14.01 3.64 -12.28
N ALA A 83 13.12 3.97 -11.34
CA ALA A 83 13.29 3.65 -9.92
C ALA A 83 13.38 2.12 -9.71
N LEU A 84 12.50 1.36 -10.36
CA LEU A 84 12.53 -0.11 -10.30
C LEU A 84 13.83 -0.68 -10.86
N LYS A 85 14.31 -0.20 -12.01
CA LYS A 85 15.60 -0.65 -12.55
C LYS A 85 16.74 -0.43 -11.56
N LEU A 86 16.78 0.74 -10.89
CA LEU A 86 17.78 1.01 -9.86
C LEU A 86 17.60 0.09 -8.65
N PHE A 87 16.38 -0.13 -8.17
CA PHE A 87 16.12 -0.99 -7.02
C PHE A 87 16.53 -2.44 -7.28
N PHE A 88 16.12 -3.02 -8.41
CA PHE A 88 16.44 -4.41 -8.77
C PHE A 88 17.95 -4.64 -9.00
N ASN A 89 18.69 -3.62 -9.41
CA ASN A 89 20.14 -3.70 -9.53
C ASN A 89 20.87 -3.71 -8.17
N ASN A 90 20.24 -3.19 -7.11
CA ASN A 90 20.87 -2.99 -5.81
C ASN A 90 20.29 -3.88 -4.69
N TYR A 91 19.09 -4.43 -4.88
CA TYR A 91 18.36 -5.17 -3.85
C TYR A 91 17.73 -6.44 -4.41
N ASN A 92 17.76 -7.49 -3.58
CA ASN A 92 17.05 -8.73 -3.88
C ASN A 92 15.60 -8.64 -3.39
N LEU A 93 14.68 -8.31 -4.29
CA LEU A 93 13.26 -8.14 -3.97
C LEU A 93 12.49 -9.46 -4.12
N PRO A 94 11.50 -9.73 -3.26
CA PRO A 94 10.68 -10.95 -3.30
C PRO A 94 9.56 -10.88 -4.36
N ILE A 95 9.82 -10.26 -5.51
CA ILE A 95 8.87 -10.03 -6.60
C ILE A 95 9.64 -9.86 -7.91
N THR A 96 9.03 -10.20 -9.05
CA THR A 96 9.64 -9.95 -10.36
C THR A 96 9.58 -8.47 -10.72
N GLN A 97 10.49 -8.00 -11.58
CA GLN A 97 10.47 -6.60 -12.02
C GLN A 97 9.17 -6.26 -12.78
N THR A 98 8.62 -7.22 -13.53
CA THR A 98 7.35 -7.07 -14.25
C THR A 98 6.17 -6.92 -13.28
N ASP A 99 6.06 -7.80 -12.28
CA ASP A 99 4.97 -7.73 -11.31
C ASP A 99 5.07 -6.47 -10.45
N ALA A 100 6.29 -6.05 -10.09
CA ALA A 100 6.51 -4.81 -9.34
C ALA A 100 6.10 -3.58 -10.14
N LEU A 101 6.37 -3.58 -11.45
CA LEU A 101 5.92 -2.52 -12.35
C LEU A 101 4.40 -2.46 -12.41
N ASP A 102 3.73 -3.60 -12.68
CA ASP A 102 2.26 -3.66 -12.71
C ASP A 102 1.63 -3.20 -11.39
N TYR A 103 2.18 -3.66 -10.25
CA TYR A 103 1.70 -3.26 -8.93
C TYR A 103 1.77 -1.73 -8.74
N LEU A 104 2.92 -1.12 -9.02
CA LEU A 104 3.13 0.30 -8.80
C LEU A 104 2.39 1.18 -9.83
N THR A 105 2.14 0.71 -11.05
CA THR A 105 1.48 1.54 -12.09
C THR A 105 -0.02 1.31 -12.19
N ASN A 106 -0.50 0.09 -11.96
CA ASN A 106 -1.87 -0.32 -12.26
C ASN A 106 -2.68 -0.72 -11.02
N LYS A 107 -2.04 -1.06 -9.90
CA LYS A 107 -2.72 -1.47 -8.67
C LYS A 107 -2.69 -0.40 -7.59
N MET A 108 -1.72 0.50 -7.63
CA MET A 108 -1.62 1.65 -6.74
C MET A 108 -2.24 2.90 -7.37
N ASN A 109 -2.90 3.72 -6.56
CA ASN A 109 -3.37 5.04 -6.94
C ASN A 109 -2.76 6.09 -6.01
N TYR A 110 -1.95 6.99 -6.59
CA TYR A 110 -1.22 8.02 -5.85
C TYR A 110 -1.97 9.35 -5.72
N ASN A 111 -3.08 9.51 -6.45
CA ASN A 111 -3.84 10.76 -6.46
C ASN A 111 -4.91 10.74 -5.39
N TYR A 112 -4.82 11.66 -4.42
CA TYR A 112 -5.83 11.79 -3.37
C TYR A 112 -7.06 12.54 -3.88
N THR A 113 -8.06 11.79 -4.36
CA THR A 113 -9.29 12.33 -4.95
C THR A 113 -10.38 12.61 -3.92
N LYS A 114 -11.47 13.29 -4.33
CA LYS A 114 -12.67 13.46 -3.50
C LYS A 114 -13.30 12.13 -3.07
N GLU A 115 -13.24 11.10 -3.91
CA GLU A 115 -13.73 9.76 -3.56
C GLU A 115 -12.85 9.09 -2.50
N MET A 116 -11.52 9.26 -2.59
CA MET A 116 -10.61 8.81 -1.53
C MET A 116 -10.88 9.53 -0.21
N GLN A 117 -11.12 10.84 -0.25
CA GLN A 117 -11.50 11.60 0.94
C GLN A 117 -12.79 11.07 1.56
N LYS A 118 -13.84 10.87 0.74
CA LYS A 118 -15.12 10.27 1.18
C LYS A 118 -14.93 8.88 1.80
N SER A 119 -14.10 8.05 1.17
CA SER A 119 -13.79 6.70 1.65
C SER A 119 -13.09 6.71 3.00
N LYS A 120 -12.06 7.54 3.16
CA LYS A 120 -11.36 7.74 4.42
C LYS A 120 -12.33 8.23 5.51
N ASP A 121 -13.18 9.21 5.22
CA ASP A 121 -14.17 9.72 6.18
C ASP A 121 -15.17 8.63 6.59
N LYS A 122 -15.60 7.78 5.64
CA LYS A 122 -16.48 6.64 5.89
C LYS A 122 -15.81 5.58 6.78
N PHE A 123 -14.55 5.25 6.51
CA PHE A 123 -13.78 4.34 7.36
C PHE A 123 -13.66 4.88 8.79
N LEU A 124 -13.29 6.17 8.94
CA LEU A 124 -13.17 6.81 10.24
C LEU A 124 -14.51 6.90 10.98
N SER A 125 -15.65 6.98 10.29
CA SER A 125 -16.97 6.97 10.94
C SER A 125 -17.31 5.61 11.53
N PHE A 126 -16.83 4.50 10.95
CA PHE A 126 -16.99 3.18 11.56
C PHE A 126 -16.20 3.09 12.86
N LEU A 127 -14.98 3.64 12.92
CA LEU A 127 -14.16 3.61 14.13
C LEU A 127 -14.81 4.36 15.30
N LYS A 128 -15.47 5.48 15.02
CA LYS A 128 -16.18 6.26 16.05
C LYS A 128 -17.36 5.53 16.67
N ASN A 129 -17.90 4.51 16.00
CA ASN A 129 -19.04 3.72 16.47
C ASN A 129 -18.59 2.40 17.13
N LEU A 130 -17.29 2.20 17.32
CA LEU A 130 -16.72 1.03 18.02
C LEU A 130 -16.43 1.31 19.50
N GLU A 131 -16.65 2.55 19.96
CA GLU A 131 -16.66 2.95 21.37
C GLU A 131 -18.10 3.00 21.89
#